data_AF-A0A851LDZ6-F1
#
_entry.id   AF-A0A851LDZ6-F1
#
_cell.length_a   1.000
_cell.length_b   1.000
_cell.length_c   1.000
_cell.angle_alpha   90.00
_cell.angle_beta   90.00
_cell.angle_gamma   90.00
#
_symmetry.space_group_name_H-M   'P 1'
#
loop_
_entity.id
_entity.type
_entity.pdbx_description
1 polymer ?
#
loop_
_entity_poly.entity_id
_entity_poly.type
_entity_poly.pdbx_seq_one_letter_code
_entity_poly.pdbx_strand_id
1 'polypeptide(L)'
;QGILERLDAGEIVIGDGGFVFALEKRGYVKAGPWTPEATVEHPEAVRQLHREFLRAGSSVLQTFTFYASEDKLENRGNYVAEKITCQKVNEAACDIAREVADESDALVAGGVSQTPSYLSCKDEAAVKAVFRMQLDVFMKKNVDFLIAEYFEHLEEAVWAVEVLKESGKPIAATMCIGPKGDMHGVPPGQCAVQLVKAGASIVGVNCHFDPNTALETVKLMKEGLQAAKLKAHLMSQPLAFHTPDCGKQGFIDLPEFPFALEPRIVTRWDVQNYARKAYDLGIRYIGGCCGFEPYHIRAIAEELAPERGFLPEASEKHGSWGSSLGMHTKPWVRARARKEYWQNLKPASGRPYCPSMSKPDGWGVTKGARELMQQKEATSEQQLNELFQKQKF
;
A
#
# COMPACT_ATOMS: atom_id res chain seq x y z
N GLN A 1 3.22 14.91 17.53
CA GLN A 1 4.64 14.45 17.63
C GLN A 1 5.10 13.93 16.28
N GLY A 2 6.40 14.02 15.94
CA GLY A 2 6.92 13.48 14.68
C GLY A 2 6.95 11.94 14.64
N ILE A 3 7.21 11.37 13.45
CA ILE A 3 7.08 9.92 13.23
C ILE A 3 8.08 9.10 14.04
N LEU A 4 9.34 9.55 14.15
CA LEU A 4 10.36 8.82 14.90
C LEU A 4 10.15 8.97 16.40
N GLU A 5 9.69 10.13 16.87
CA GLU A 5 9.35 10.37 18.26
C GLU A 5 8.25 9.41 18.74
N ARG A 6 7.20 9.20 17.94
CA ARG A 6 6.14 8.23 18.23
C ARG A 6 6.70 6.81 18.32
N LEU A 7 7.45 6.38 17.31
CA LEU A 7 7.97 5.01 17.23
C LEU A 7 9.03 4.72 18.32
N ASP A 8 9.91 5.68 18.62
CA ASP A 8 10.94 5.56 19.66
C ASP A 8 10.33 5.57 21.07
N ALA A 9 9.19 6.24 21.27
CA ALA A 9 8.39 6.14 22.49
C ALA A 9 7.65 4.79 22.63
N GLY A 10 7.72 3.92 21.62
CA GLY A 10 7.05 2.63 21.59
C GLY A 10 5.58 2.70 21.19
N GLU A 11 5.12 3.84 20.67
CA GLU A 11 3.76 3.98 20.15
C GLU A 11 3.52 3.08 18.94
N ILE A 12 2.24 2.79 18.69
CA ILE A 12 1.79 2.11 17.48
C ILE A 12 1.25 3.17 16.51
N VAL A 13 1.92 3.28 15.37
CA VAL A 13 1.50 4.11 14.25
C VAL A 13 0.56 3.29 13.37
N ILE A 14 -0.65 3.78 13.19
CA ILE A 14 -1.64 3.22 12.27
C ILE A 14 -1.49 3.94 10.94
N GLY A 15 -1.18 3.19 9.88
CA GLY A 15 -1.20 3.71 8.51
C GLY A 15 -2.62 3.81 7.96
N ASP A 16 -2.79 4.51 6.84
CA ASP A 16 -4.03 4.53 6.08
C ASP A 16 -4.17 3.28 5.18
N GLY A 17 -5.12 3.34 4.25
CA GLY A 17 -5.52 2.21 3.39
C GLY A 17 -5.33 2.46 1.90
N GLY A 18 -6.06 1.69 1.08
CA GLY A 18 -5.85 1.63 -0.36
C GLY A 18 -6.56 2.74 -1.14
N PHE A 19 -5.96 3.93 -1.21
CA PHE A 19 -6.52 5.10 -1.91
C PHE A 19 -6.96 4.83 -3.35
N VAL A 20 -6.04 4.36 -4.19
CA VAL A 20 -6.29 4.12 -5.63
C VAL A 20 -7.47 3.18 -5.88
N PHE A 21 -7.53 2.05 -5.16
CA PHE A 21 -8.59 1.06 -5.32
C PHE A 21 -9.92 1.55 -4.73
N ALA A 22 -9.89 2.26 -3.60
CA ALA A 22 -11.10 2.82 -3.01
C ALA A 22 -11.72 3.91 -3.91
N LEU A 23 -10.89 4.78 -4.50
CA LEU A 23 -11.36 5.82 -5.41
C LEU A 23 -11.77 5.29 -6.79
N GLU A 24 -11.18 4.20 -7.27
CA GLU A 24 -11.64 3.54 -8.50
C GLU A 24 -13.06 3.01 -8.34
N LYS A 25 -13.33 2.28 -7.23
CA LYS A 25 -14.67 1.80 -6.90
C LYS A 25 -15.69 2.93 -6.65
N ARG A 26 -15.21 4.12 -6.29
CA ARG A 26 -16.03 5.33 -6.12
C ARG A 26 -16.20 6.15 -7.42
N GLY A 27 -15.54 5.76 -8.50
CA GLY A 27 -15.66 6.38 -9.82
C GLY A 27 -14.75 7.61 -10.05
N TYR A 28 -13.71 7.79 -9.24
CA TYR A 28 -12.79 8.93 -9.33
C TYR A 28 -11.40 8.58 -9.84
N VAL A 29 -11.05 7.29 -9.92
CA VAL A 29 -9.79 6.81 -10.48
C VAL A 29 -10.09 5.81 -11.58
N LYS A 30 -9.35 5.88 -12.69
CA LYS A 30 -9.50 4.93 -13.79
C LYS A 30 -8.53 3.76 -13.62
N ALA A 31 -9.07 2.54 -13.60
CA ALA A 31 -8.28 1.32 -13.69
C ALA A 31 -7.51 1.27 -15.01
N GLY A 32 -6.20 0.99 -14.94
CA GLY A 32 -5.28 1.04 -16.07
C GLY A 32 -4.11 1.98 -15.74
N PRO A 33 -4.27 3.31 -15.93
CA PRO A 33 -3.25 4.26 -15.55
C PRO A 33 -3.17 4.48 -14.03
N TRP A 34 -4.29 4.37 -13.28
CA TRP A 34 -4.33 4.55 -11.82
C TRP A 34 -3.82 5.93 -11.33
N THR A 35 -4.00 6.96 -12.15
CA THR A 35 -3.49 8.31 -11.93
C THR A 35 -4.36 9.10 -10.93
N PRO A 36 -3.78 10.08 -10.20
CA PRO A 36 -4.48 10.79 -9.12
C PRO A 36 -5.02 12.18 -9.52
N GLU A 37 -5.43 12.39 -10.78
CA GLU A 37 -6.00 13.67 -11.23
C GLU A 37 -7.25 14.12 -10.45
N ALA A 38 -7.92 13.18 -9.78
CA ALA A 38 -9.02 13.47 -8.85
C ALA A 38 -8.64 14.45 -7.72
N THR A 39 -7.35 14.63 -7.41
CA THR A 39 -6.92 15.64 -6.44
C THR A 39 -7.22 17.07 -6.91
N VAL A 40 -7.33 17.28 -8.23
CA VAL A 40 -7.66 18.55 -8.85
C VAL A 40 -9.10 18.55 -9.35
N GLU A 41 -9.54 17.46 -9.99
CA GLU A 41 -10.86 17.39 -10.62
C GLU A 41 -12.00 17.16 -9.60
N HIS A 42 -11.71 16.41 -8.53
CA HIS A 42 -12.67 15.96 -7.52
C HIS A 42 -12.09 15.99 -6.09
N PRO A 43 -11.55 17.14 -5.64
CA PRO A 43 -10.82 17.24 -4.38
C PRO A 43 -11.66 16.84 -3.16
N GLU A 44 -12.98 17.02 -3.21
CA GLU A 44 -13.92 16.58 -2.18
C GLU A 44 -13.94 15.06 -1.98
N ALA A 45 -13.83 14.28 -3.06
CA ALA A 45 -13.79 12.82 -2.97
C ALA A 45 -12.51 12.34 -2.29
N VAL A 46 -11.37 12.94 -2.66
CA VAL A 46 -10.06 12.62 -2.06
C VAL A 46 -10.03 13.03 -0.60
N ARG A 47 -10.49 14.25 -0.28
CA ARG A 47 -10.60 14.76 1.10
C ARG A 47 -11.48 13.88 1.97
N GLN A 48 -12.64 13.48 1.45
CA GLN A 48 -13.56 12.62 2.18
C GLN A 48 -12.93 11.25 2.50
N LEU A 49 -12.18 10.68 1.57
CA LEU A 49 -11.48 9.41 1.82
C LEU A 49 -10.37 9.55 2.88
N HIS A 50 -9.58 10.64 2.86
CA HIS A 50 -8.64 10.95 3.94
C HIS A 50 -9.36 11.03 5.29
N ARG A 51 -10.49 11.76 5.37
CA ARG A 51 -11.27 11.92 6.60
C ARG A 51 -11.80 10.58 7.10
N GLU A 52 -12.21 9.69 6.21
CA GLU A 52 -12.67 8.36 6.60
C GLU A 52 -11.55 7.51 7.20
N PHE A 53 -10.33 7.55 6.63
CA PHE A 53 -9.18 6.87 7.21
C PHE A 53 -8.71 7.50 8.53
N LEU A 54 -8.74 8.82 8.63
CA LEU A 54 -8.46 9.54 9.87
C LEU A 54 -9.44 9.12 10.97
N ARG A 55 -10.75 9.18 10.68
CA ARG A 55 -11.81 8.73 11.59
C ARG A 55 -11.65 7.26 11.98
N ALA A 56 -11.17 6.41 11.07
CA ALA A 56 -10.89 5.00 11.33
C ALA A 56 -9.70 4.77 12.28
N GLY A 57 -8.93 5.81 12.60
CA GLY A 57 -7.81 5.75 13.53
C GLY A 57 -6.44 5.80 12.90
N SER A 58 -6.35 6.12 11.59
CA SER A 58 -5.07 6.37 10.96
C SER A 58 -4.38 7.56 11.60
N SER A 59 -3.08 7.41 11.87
CA SER A 59 -2.19 8.47 12.35
C SER A 59 -1.27 9.01 11.25
N VAL A 60 -1.33 8.42 10.05
CA VAL A 60 -0.60 8.86 8.87
C VAL A 60 -1.55 8.96 7.69
N LEU A 61 -1.51 10.09 6.98
CA LEU A 61 -2.19 10.28 5.71
C LEU A 61 -1.14 10.39 4.61
N GLN A 62 -1.02 9.34 3.79
CA GLN A 62 -0.11 9.35 2.65
C GLN A 62 -0.66 10.28 1.58
N THR A 63 0.17 11.15 1.01
CA THR A 63 -0.25 12.02 -0.09
C THR A 63 -0.72 11.16 -1.27
N PHE A 64 -1.83 11.52 -1.90
CA PHE A 64 -2.34 10.80 -3.08
C PHE A 64 -1.52 11.13 -4.34
N THR A 65 -0.23 10.75 -4.31
CA THR A 65 0.83 11.11 -5.27
C THR A 65 1.59 9.92 -5.82
N PHE A 66 1.25 8.70 -5.36
CA PHE A 66 1.93 7.45 -5.70
C PHE A 66 2.22 7.27 -7.20
N TYR A 67 1.22 7.55 -8.05
CA TYR A 67 1.33 7.45 -9.51
C TYR A 67 1.37 8.85 -10.19
N ALA A 68 1.95 9.84 -9.52
CA ALA A 68 2.10 11.22 -10.02
C ALA A 68 3.58 11.59 -10.22
N SER A 69 4.32 10.77 -10.95
CA SER A 69 5.60 11.17 -11.56
C SER A 69 5.39 11.47 -13.04
N GLU A 70 6.24 12.29 -13.65
CA GLU A 70 6.06 12.69 -15.06
C GLU A 70 6.00 11.47 -15.99
N ASP A 71 6.91 10.51 -15.81
CA ASP A 71 6.92 9.29 -16.62
C ASP A 71 5.67 8.41 -16.44
N LYS A 72 5.01 8.48 -15.28
CA LYS A 72 3.74 7.81 -15.02
C LYS A 72 2.55 8.55 -15.63
N LEU A 73 2.54 9.88 -15.54
CA LEU A 73 1.46 10.70 -16.10
C LEU A 73 1.49 10.76 -17.63
N GLU A 74 2.64 10.55 -18.26
CA GLU A 74 2.79 10.43 -19.72
C GLU A 74 2.49 9.02 -20.27
N ASN A 75 2.12 8.06 -19.40
CA ASN A 75 1.91 6.67 -19.78
C ASN A 75 0.67 6.47 -20.68
N ARG A 76 0.65 5.32 -21.38
CA ARG A 76 -0.31 4.90 -22.42
C ARG A 76 -1.73 5.43 -22.22
N GLY A 77 -2.13 6.34 -23.10
CA GLY A 77 -3.52 6.82 -23.18
C GLY A 77 -3.98 7.69 -22.01
N ASN A 78 -3.04 8.21 -21.20
CA ASN A 78 -3.34 9.15 -20.14
C ASN A 78 -3.31 10.60 -20.64
N TYR A 79 -4.34 11.37 -20.33
CA TYR A 79 -4.46 12.78 -20.75
C TYR A 79 -3.94 13.76 -19.71
N VAL A 80 -3.64 13.30 -18.49
CA VAL A 80 -3.35 14.18 -17.36
C VAL A 80 -2.17 15.09 -17.68
N ALA A 81 -1.04 14.57 -18.16
CA ALA A 81 0.12 15.39 -18.49
C ALA A 81 -0.18 16.51 -19.52
N GLU A 82 -1.20 16.34 -20.38
CA GLU A 82 -1.60 17.32 -21.38
C GLU A 82 -2.55 18.40 -20.82
N LYS A 83 -3.31 18.09 -19.76
CA LYS A 83 -4.34 18.99 -19.19
C LYS A 83 -3.98 19.54 -17.80
N ILE A 84 -3.30 18.76 -16.97
CA ILE A 84 -2.97 19.03 -15.57
C ILE A 84 -1.50 18.66 -15.34
N THR A 85 -0.68 19.63 -14.95
CA THR A 85 0.75 19.35 -14.75
C THR A 85 0.96 18.41 -13.56
N CYS A 86 1.99 17.55 -13.66
CA CYS A 86 2.41 16.66 -12.58
C CYS A 86 2.57 17.39 -11.25
N GLN A 87 3.21 18.56 -11.29
CA GLN A 87 3.38 19.41 -10.12
C GLN A 87 2.04 19.83 -9.49
N LYS A 88 1.04 20.26 -10.28
CA LYS A 88 -0.27 20.68 -9.75
C LYS A 88 -1.01 19.54 -9.07
N VAL A 89 -0.98 18.34 -9.65
CA VAL A 89 -1.58 17.14 -9.05
C VAL A 89 -0.94 16.83 -7.72
N ASN A 90 0.41 16.82 -7.66
CA ASN A 90 1.15 16.55 -6.43
C ASN A 90 0.92 17.63 -5.36
N GLU A 91 0.94 18.92 -5.73
CA GLU A 91 0.72 20.03 -4.81
C GLU A 91 -0.69 19.97 -4.21
N ALA A 92 -1.72 19.73 -5.03
CA ALA A 92 -3.10 19.60 -4.57
C ALA A 92 -3.28 18.38 -3.65
N ALA A 93 -2.66 17.25 -3.98
CA ALA A 93 -2.69 16.05 -3.14
C ALA A 93 -2.09 16.31 -1.75
N CYS A 94 -0.95 17.02 -1.69
CA CYS A 94 -0.31 17.40 -0.43
C CYS A 94 -1.19 18.35 0.39
N ASP A 95 -1.81 19.34 -0.26
CA ASP A 95 -2.69 20.30 0.41
C ASP A 95 -3.91 19.62 1.04
N ILE A 96 -4.55 18.69 0.31
CA ILE A 96 -5.70 17.93 0.83
C ILE A 96 -5.28 17.04 2.00
N ALA A 97 -4.15 16.32 1.88
CA ALA A 97 -3.66 15.47 2.96
C ALA A 97 -3.32 16.28 4.22
N ARG A 98 -2.71 17.46 4.05
CA ARG A 98 -2.42 18.40 5.15
C ARG A 98 -3.68 18.95 5.79
N GLU A 99 -4.65 19.41 4.98
CA GLU A 99 -5.94 19.92 5.47
C GLU A 99 -6.59 18.92 6.43
N VAL A 100 -6.64 17.64 6.04
CA VAL A 100 -7.27 16.60 6.85
C VAL A 100 -6.39 16.15 8.02
N ALA A 101 -5.07 16.08 7.84
CA ALA A 101 -4.17 15.71 8.93
C ALA A 101 -4.30 16.69 10.11
N ASP A 102 -4.39 17.99 9.81
CA ASP A 102 -4.51 19.08 10.79
C ASP A 102 -5.89 19.11 11.51
N GLU A 103 -6.87 18.32 11.07
CA GLU A 103 -8.11 18.07 11.83
C GLU A 103 -7.86 17.23 13.10
N SER A 104 -6.67 16.62 13.22
CA SER A 104 -6.25 15.82 14.36
C SER A 104 -4.72 15.89 14.56
N ASP A 105 -4.13 14.97 15.33
CA ASP A 105 -2.67 14.86 15.51
C ASP A 105 -2.06 13.84 14.52
N ALA A 106 -2.59 13.77 13.29
CA ALA A 106 -2.06 12.90 12.24
C ALA A 106 -0.90 13.54 11.48
N LEU A 107 -0.06 12.71 10.87
CA LEU A 107 1.10 13.12 10.08
C LEU A 107 0.82 12.97 8.58
N VAL A 108 1.42 13.83 7.77
CA VAL A 108 1.41 13.73 6.31
C VAL A 108 2.69 13.06 5.83
N ALA A 109 2.55 12.05 4.98
CA ALA A 109 3.68 11.33 4.40
C ALA A 109 3.75 11.51 2.88
N GLY A 110 4.86 12.02 2.36
CA GLY A 110 5.12 12.11 0.92
C GLY A 110 5.62 10.79 0.35
N GLY A 111 4.89 10.20 -0.59
CA GLY A 111 5.22 8.89 -1.18
C GLY A 111 5.85 8.97 -2.58
N VAL A 112 6.94 8.24 -2.80
CA VAL A 112 7.48 7.90 -4.13
C VAL A 112 7.45 6.39 -4.34
N SER A 113 7.41 5.95 -5.60
CA SER A 113 7.37 4.53 -5.96
C SER A 113 8.11 4.22 -7.24
N GLN A 114 8.36 2.92 -7.50
CA GLN A 114 9.12 2.47 -8.66
C GLN A 114 8.66 3.16 -9.95
N THR A 115 9.63 3.46 -10.78
CA THR A 115 9.45 4.27 -11.97
C THR A 115 9.43 3.39 -13.21
N PRO A 116 8.54 3.66 -14.16
CA PRO A 116 8.64 3.06 -15.49
C PRO A 116 9.99 3.33 -16.18
N SER A 117 10.65 4.44 -15.83
CA SER A 117 12.01 4.77 -16.25
C SER A 117 13.03 3.68 -15.89
N TYR A 118 12.96 3.10 -14.69
CA TYR A 118 13.83 1.99 -14.28
C TYR A 118 13.55 0.72 -15.09
N LEU A 119 12.28 0.38 -15.30
CA LEU A 119 11.88 -0.79 -16.09
C LEU A 119 12.32 -0.69 -17.57
N SER A 120 12.38 0.54 -18.08
CA SER A 120 12.86 0.86 -19.43
C SER A 120 14.40 0.96 -19.52
N CYS A 121 15.13 0.56 -18.47
CA CYS A 121 16.59 0.60 -18.40
C CYS A 121 17.20 1.99 -18.62
N LYS A 122 16.52 3.07 -18.19
CA LYS A 122 17.18 4.38 -18.09
C LYS A 122 18.29 4.33 -17.03
N ASP A 123 19.27 5.21 -17.16
CA ASP A 123 20.37 5.28 -16.21
C ASP A 123 19.92 5.76 -14.83
N GLU A 124 20.77 5.52 -13.83
CA GLU A 124 20.51 5.90 -12.43
C GLU A 124 20.23 7.40 -12.28
N ALA A 125 20.95 8.25 -13.03
CA ALA A 125 20.79 9.69 -12.94
C ALA A 125 19.39 10.14 -13.38
N ALA A 126 18.87 9.57 -14.47
CA ALA A 126 17.53 9.84 -14.97
C ALA A 126 16.46 9.34 -13.99
N VAL A 127 16.61 8.13 -13.43
CA VAL A 127 15.66 7.60 -12.43
C VAL A 127 15.66 8.46 -11.16
N LYS A 128 16.85 8.82 -10.64
CA LYS A 128 16.95 9.70 -9.47
C LYS A 128 16.39 11.10 -9.72
N ALA A 129 16.48 11.63 -10.94
CA ALA A 129 15.87 12.90 -11.29
C ALA A 129 14.34 12.86 -11.12
N VAL A 130 13.68 11.75 -11.48
CA VAL A 130 12.23 11.57 -11.28
C VAL A 130 11.86 11.66 -9.80
N PHE A 131 12.61 10.98 -8.92
CA PHE A 131 12.39 11.06 -7.47
C PHE A 131 12.60 12.47 -6.91
N ARG A 132 13.63 13.20 -7.40
CA ARG A 132 13.90 14.59 -6.95
C ARG A 132 12.74 15.53 -7.28
N MET A 133 12.10 15.38 -8.43
CA MET A 133 10.97 16.23 -8.81
C MET A 133 9.79 16.09 -7.84
N GLN A 134 9.49 14.87 -7.39
CA GLN A 134 8.46 14.66 -6.37
C GLN A 134 8.93 15.17 -5.00
N LEU A 135 10.20 14.93 -4.65
CA LEU A 135 10.80 15.42 -3.40
C LEU A 135 10.70 16.94 -3.26
N ASP A 136 10.97 17.70 -4.32
CA ASP A 136 10.88 19.15 -4.32
C ASP A 136 9.47 19.64 -3.92
N VAL A 137 8.42 18.97 -4.40
CA VAL A 137 7.04 19.26 -4.00
C VAL A 137 6.82 18.93 -2.53
N PHE A 138 7.26 17.77 -2.07
CA PHE A 138 7.11 17.36 -0.66
C PHE A 138 7.83 18.29 0.30
N MET A 139 9.01 18.79 -0.08
CA MET A 139 9.76 19.78 0.70
C MET A 139 9.06 21.13 0.74
N LYS A 140 8.58 21.61 -0.42
CA LYS A 140 7.79 22.85 -0.50
C LYS A 140 6.51 22.78 0.34
N LYS A 141 5.85 21.62 0.36
CA LYS A 141 4.61 21.37 1.11
C LYS A 141 4.83 20.94 2.56
N ASN A 142 6.09 20.82 2.98
CA ASN A 142 6.50 20.44 4.33
C ASN A 142 5.76 19.20 4.87
N VAL A 143 5.83 18.10 4.13
CA VAL A 143 5.36 16.79 4.65
C VAL A 143 6.16 16.41 5.92
N ASP A 144 5.58 15.63 6.82
CA ASP A 144 6.24 15.30 8.10
C ASP A 144 7.36 14.28 7.91
N PHE A 145 7.17 13.33 7.00
CA PHE A 145 8.18 12.33 6.61
C PHE A 145 7.94 11.79 5.19
N LEU A 146 8.83 10.93 4.72
CA LEU A 146 8.82 10.41 3.36
C LEU A 146 8.71 8.89 3.34
N ILE A 147 8.08 8.35 2.29
CA ILE A 147 7.93 6.91 2.07
C ILE A 147 8.41 6.55 0.66
N ALA A 148 9.37 5.64 0.57
CA ALA A 148 9.70 4.91 -0.65
C ALA A 148 8.92 3.59 -0.64
N GLU A 149 7.81 3.51 -1.37
CA GLU A 149 6.91 2.35 -1.39
C GLU A 149 6.78 1.71 -2.78
N TYR A 150 6.33 0.45 -2.84
CA TYR A 150 6.08 -0.27 -4.10
C TYR A 150 7.33 -0.34 -5.00
N PHE A 151 8.37 -0.99 -4.47
CA PHE A 151 9.56 -1.34 -5.22
C PHE A 151 9.71 -2.86 -5.31
N GLU A 152 9.79 -3.36 -6.54
CA GLU A 152 10.05 -4.78 -6.86
C GLU A 152 11.56 -5.10 -6.92
N HIS A 153 12.38 -4.07 -7.06
CA HIS A 153 13.84 -4.15 -7.21
C HIS A 153 14.53 -3.35 -6.11
N LEU A 154 15.41 -4.01 -5.35
CA LEU A 154 16.14 -3.35 -4.25
C LEU A 154 17.02 -2.21 -4.77
N GLU A 155 17.62 -2.39 -5.94
CA GLU A 155 18.49 -1.40 -6.58
C GLU A 155 17.79 -0.03 -6.69
N GLU A 156 16.58 -0.01 -7.26
CA GLU A 156 15.82 1.24 -7.42
C GLU A 156 15.33 1.79 -6.07
N ALA A 157 14.92 0.91 -5.15
CA ALA A 157 14.49 1.32 -3.81
C ALA A 157 15.62 2.04 -3.04
N VAL A 158 16.86 1.55 -3.17
CA VAL A 158 18.05 2.20 -2.59
C VAL A 158 18.26 3.58 -3.20
N TRP A 159 18.15 3.72 -4.53
CA TRP A 159 18.26 5.03 -5.18
C TRP A 159 17.19 6.02 -4.71
N ALA A 160 15.96 5.55 -4.52
CA ALA A 160 14.88 6.38 -3.98
C ALA A 160 15.22 6.84 -2.55
N VAL A 161 15.64 5.94 -1.67
CA VAL A 161 16.03 6.29 -0.28
C VAL A 161 17.19 7.29 -0.26
N GLU A 162 18.21 7.11 -1.11
CA GLU A 162 19.33 8.03 -1.22
C GLU A 162 18.89 9.45 -1.63
N VAL A 163 17.98 9.56 -2.60
CA VAL A 163 17.41 10.85 -3.01
C VAL A 163 16.57 11.45 -1.88
N LEU A 164 15.66 10.68 -1.28
CA LEU A 164 14.80 11.18 -0.20
C LEU A 164 15.61 11.66 1.01
N LYS A 165 16.80 11.09 1.26
CA LYS A 165 17.72 11.48 2.33
C LYS A 165 18.29 12.89 2.17
N GLU A 166 18.33 13.41 0.95
CA GLU A 166 18.73 14.80 0.67
C GLU A 166 17.82 15.81 1.42
N SER A 167 16.59 15.41 1.80
CA SER A 167 15.64 16.26 2.56
C SER A 167 15.98 16.49 4.04
N GLY A 168 16.74 15.58 4.65
CA GLY A 168 16.90 15.52 6.11
C GLY A 168 15.65 15.09 6.90
N LYS A 169 14.54 14.72 6.24
CA LYS A 169 13.33 14.19 6.90
C LYS A 169 13.45 12.67 7.16
N PRO A 170 12.71 12.11 8.12
CA PRO A 170 12.64 10.65 8.31
C PRO A 170 12.15 9.93 7.05
N ILE A 171 12.67 8.73 6.81
CA ILE A 171 12.33 7.92 5.63
C ILE A 171 11.86 6.55 6.07
N ALA A 172 10.69 6.16 5.57
CA ALA A 172 10.24 4.78 5.53
C ALA A 172 10.50 4.18 4.14
N ALA A 173 10.87 2.91 4.09
CA ALA A 173 11.07 2.17 2.85
C ALA A 173 10.35 0.82 2.90
N THR A 174 9.38 0.61 2.00
CA THR A 174 8.64 -0.64 1.88
C THR A 174 8.72 -1.18 0.45
N MET A 175 8.87 -2.49 0.33
CA MET A 175 8.94 -3.18 -0.96
C MET A 175 7.71 -4.03 -1.21
N CYS A 176 7.29 -4.17 -2.47
CA CYS A 176 6.21 -5.07 -2.88
C CYS A 176 6.74 -6.46 -3.25
N ILE A 177 7.51 -7.06 -2.34
CA ILE A 177 8.17 -8.36 -2.53
C ILE A 177 7.69 -9.38 -1.48
N GLY A 178 7.73 -10.65 -1.85
CA GLY A 178 7.40 -11.76 -0.96
C GLY A 178 8.64 -12.39 -0.30
N PRO A 179 8.47 -13.53 0.39
CA PRO A 179 9.57 -14.26 1.04
C PRO A 179 10.68 -14.71 0.07
N LYS A 180 10.38 -14.81 -1.22
CA LYS A 180 11.32 -15.16 -2.30
C LYS A 180 12.30 -14.04 -2.67
N GLY A 181 12.19 -12.86 -2.04
CA GLY A 181 13.06 -11.73 -2.31
C GLY A 181 12.64 -10.89 -3.52
N ASP A 182 13.47 -9.91 -3.83
CA ASP A 182 13.25 -8.97 -4.93
C ASP A 182 13.35 -9.63 -6.31
N MET A 183 13.06 -8.92 -7.39
CA MET A 183 13.06 -9.49 -8.73
C MET A 183 14.45 -9.90 -9.25
N HIS A 184 15.54 -9.45 -8.62
CA HIS A 184 16.90 -9.94 -8.86
C HIS A 184 17.28 -11.15 -7.98
N GLY A 185 16.38 -11.58 -7.08
CA GLY A 185 16.62 -12.71 -6.17
C GLY A 185 17.35 -12.32 -4.89
N VAL A 186 17.44 -11.01 -4.59
CA VAL A 186 17.99 -10.53 -3.32
C VAL A 186 17.03 -10.87 -2.19
N PRO A 187 17.45 -11.65 -1.17
CA PRO A 187 16.55 -12.08 -0.10
C PRO A 187 16.04 -10.91 0.75
N PRO A 188 14.83 -11.00 1.36
CA PRO A 188 14.24 -9.89 2.12
C PRO A 188 15.14 -9.34 3.24
N GLY A 189 15.87 -10.22 3.94
CA GLY A 189 16.84 -9.83 4.96
C GLY A 189 17.93 -8.91 4.42
N GLN A 190 18.47 -9.21 3.23
CA GLN A 190 19.47 -8.36 2.57
C GLN A 190 18.84 -7.06 2.06
N CYS A 191 17.61 -7.10 1.54
CA CYS A 191 16.89 -5.89 1.15
C CYS A 191 16.76 -4.90 2.32
N ALA A 192 16.27 -5.36 3.47
CA ALA A 192 16.14 -4.53 4.65
C ALA A 192 17.48 -3.92 5.10
N VAL A 193 18.56 -4.72 5.12
CA VAL A 193 19.90 -4.24 5.46
C VAL A 193 20.36 -3.12 4.54
N GLN A 194 20.16 -3.25 3.22
CA GLN A 194 20.59 -2.23 2.26
C GLN A 194 19.74 -0.96 2.35
N LEU A 195 18.42 -1.08 2.55
CA LEU A 195 17.54 0.08 2.75
C LEU A 195 17.93 0.88 4.00
N VAL A 196 18.23 0.20 5.12
CA VAL A 196 18.70 0.88 6.35
C VAL A 196 20.06 1.55 6.12
N LYS A 197 20.99 0.88 5.43
CA LYS A 197 22.30 1.48 5.08
C LYS A 197 22.17 2.70 4.18
N ALA A 198 21.22 2.68 3.24
CA ALA A 198 20.93 3.83 2.38
C ALA A 198 20.42 5.02 3.21
N GLY A 199 19.61 4.76 4.24
CA GLY A 199 19.18 5.77 5.22
C GLY A 199 17.76 5.62 5.74
N ALA A 200 17.06 4.54 5.40
CA ALA A 200 15.70 4.31 5.90
C ALA A 200 15.72 4.01 7.41
N SER A 201 14.90 4.76 8.16
CA SER A 201 14.72 4.55 9.61
C SER A 201 13.59 3.56 9.91
N ILE A 202 12.68 3.40 8.96
CA ILE A 202 11.54 2.47 9.01
C ILE A 202 11.63 1.59 7.76
N VAL A 203 11.55 0.26 7.90
CA VAL A 203 11.61 -0.66 6.76
C VAL A 203 10.53 -1.74 6.82
N GLY A 204 10.10 -2.24 5.67
CA GLY A 204 9.04 -3.23 5.63
C GLY A 204 8.59 -3.64 4.24
N VAL A 205 7.32 -4.05 4.15
CA VAL A 205 6.68 -4.44 2.89
C VAL A 205 5.30 -3.80 2.73
N ASN A 206 4.90 -3.56 1.49
CA ASN A 206 3.57 -3.08 1.14
C ASN A 206 3.05 -3.72 -0.15
N CYS A 207 1.73 -3.67 -0.35
CA CYS A 207 1.06 -4.15 -1.58
C CYS A 207 1.30 -5.63 -1.87
N HIS A 208 0.97 -6.06 -3.10
CA HIS A 208 1.20 -7.34 -3.81
C HIS A 208 0.86 -8.68 -3.14
N PHE A 209 0.94 -8.77 -1.82
CA PHE A 209 0.80 -9.96 -1.02
C PHE A 209 -0.20 -9.73 0.12
N ASP A 210 -0.93 -10.80 0.43
CA ASP A 210 -1.87 -10.84 1.55
C ASP A 210 -1.18 -10.63 2.92
N PRO A 211 -1.98 -10.44 4.00
CA PRO A 211 -1.43 -10.16 5.32
C PRO A 211 -0.50 -11.25 5.88
N ASN A 212 -0.74 -12.53 5.60
CA ASN A 212 0.11 -13.60 6.15
C ASN A 212 1.48 -13.60 5.45
N THR A 213 1.47 -13.55 4.12
CA THR A 213 2.68 -13.54 3.30
C THR A 213 3.53 -12.31 3.59
N ALA A 214 2.89 -11.14 3.76
CA ALA A 214 3.59 -9.92 4.14
C ALA A 214 4.31 -10.05 5.50
N LEU A 215 3.67 -10.64 6.51
CA LEU A 215 4.29 -10.84 7.82
C LEU A 215 5.46 -11.83 7.78
N GLU A 216 5.37 -12.87 6.95
CA GLU A 216 6.50 -13.78 6.71
C GLU A 216 7.70 -13.03 6.11
N THR A 217 7.46 -12.15 5.12
CA THR A 217 8.53 -11.33 4.55
C THR A 217 9.15 -10.39 5.58
N VAL A 218 8.32 -9.70 6.39
CA VAL A 218 8.84 -8.80 7.44
C VAL A 218 9.63 -9.55 8.50
N LYS A 219 9.24 -10.79 8.82
CA LYS A 219 10.04 -11.66 9.71
C LYS A 219 11.43 -11.90 9.14
N LEU A 220 11.54 -12.24 7.86
CA LEU A 220 12.84 -12.42 7.18
C LEU A 220 13.66 -11.12 7.12
N MET A 221 13.00 -9.98 6.88
CA MET A 221 13.63 -8.66 6.96
C MET A 221 14.21 -8.39 8.35
N LYS A 222 13.43 -8.63 9.41
CA LYS A 222 13.83 -8.49 10.81
C LYS A 222 15.04 -9.37 11.15
N GLU A 223 15.03 -10.63 10.72
CA GLU A 223 16.14 -11.57 10.93
C GLU A 223 17.43 -11.07 10.25
N GLY A 224 17.33 -10.53 9.03
CA GLY A 224 18.46 -9.92 8.32
C GLY A 224 19.05 -8.72 9.06
N LEU A 225 18.21 -7.83 9.57
CA LEU A 225 18.64 -6.68 10.38
C LEU A 225 19.33 -7.12 11.68
N GLN A 226 18.76 -8.11 12.37
CA GLN A 226 19.34 -8.65 13.60
C GLN A 226 20.72 -9.29 13.36
N ALA A 227 20.86 -10.09 12.30
CA ALA A 227 22.13 -10.69 11.92
C ALA A 227 23.19 -9.63 11.56
N ALA A 228 22.77 -8.53 10.92
CA ALA A 228 23.63 -7.40 10.59
C ALA A 228 23.85 -6.41 11.76
N LYS A 229 23.22 -6.63 12.92
CA LYS A 229 23.22 -5.72 14.08
C LYS A 229 22.77 -4.29 13.74
N LEU A 230 21.84 -4.16 12.80
CA LEU A 230 21.21 -2.90 12.43
C LEU A 230 19.86 -2.76 13.15
N LYS A 231 19.53 -1.53 13.55
CA LYS A 231 18.24 -1.20 14.15
C LYS A 231 17.45 -0.34 13.15
N ALA A 232 16.20 -0.71 12.94
CA ALA A 232 15.20 0.09 12.25
C ALA A 232 13.81 -0.28 12.78
N HIS A 233 12.86 0.63 12.64
CA HIS A 233 11.45 0.34 12.92
C HIS A 233 10.86 -0.52 11.81
N LEU A 234 9.92 -1.39 12.14
CA LEU A 234 9.28 -2.30 11.18
C LEU A 234 7.91 -1.79 10.75
N MET A 235 7.62 -1.95 9.46
CA MET A 235 6.40 -1.49 8.80
C MET A 235 5.73 -2.60 7.97
N SER A 236 4.40 -2.60 7.93
CA SER A 236 3.64 -3.49 7.06
C SER A 236 2.34 -2.85 6.58
N GLN A 237 2.11 -2.89 5.27
CA GLN A 237 0.88 -2.45 4.62
C GLN A 237 0.46 -3.45 3.52
N PRO A 238 -0.07 -4.63 3.88
CA PRO A 238 -0.39 -5.70 2.93
C PRO A 238 -1.61 -5.37 2.05
N LEU A 239 -1.92 -6.26 1.12
CA LEU A 239 -3.21 -6.28 0.44
C LEU A 239 -4.35 -6.60 1.41
N ALA A 240 -5.55 -6.06 1.14
CA ALA A 240 -6.78 -6.54 1.76
C ALA A 240 -7.42 -7.67 0.93
N PHE A 241 -6.61 -8.49 0.27
CA PHE A 241 -7.05 -9.63 -0.53
C PHE A 241 -6.30 -10.87 -0.05
N HIS A 242 -7.00 -12.00 0.09
CA HIS A 242 -6.39 -13.32 0.27
C HIS A 242 -5.75 -13.76 -1.05
N THR A 243 -4.45 -14.05 -1.01
CA THR A 243 -3.66 -14.37 -2.21
C THR A 243 -2.76 -15.60 -1.99
N PRO A 244 -3.30 -16.73 -1.51
CA PRO A 244 -2.50 -17.93 -1.23
C PRO A 244 -1.90 -18.57 -2.50
N ASP A 245 -2.40 -18.17 -3.65
CA ASP A 245 -2.06 -18.65 -4.99
C ASP A 245 -1.12 -17.71 -5.75
N CYS A 246 -0.66 -16.62 -5.14
CA CYS A 246 0.31 -15.73 -5.77
C CYS A 246 1.68 -16.37 -5.99
N GLY A 247 2.25 -16.09 -7.16
CA GLY A 247 3.66 -16.31 -7.46
C GLY A 247 4.56 -15.24 -6.83
N LYS A 248 5.81 -15.18 -7.29
CA LYS A 248 6.79 -14.17 -6.85
C LYS A 248 6.38 -12.74 -7.20
N GLN A 249 5.59 -12.57 -8.26
CA GLN A 249 5.13 -11.28 -8.78
C GLN A 249 3.95 -10.67 -7.98
N GLY A 250 3.33 -11.43 -7.07
CA GLY A 250 2.17 -10.98 -6.32
C GLY A 250 0.87 -11.03 -7.13
N PHE A 251 -0.14 -10.27 -6.66
CA PHE A 251 -1.52 -10.37 -7.13
C PHE A 251 -1.79 -9.84 -8.55
N ILE A 252 -0.85 -9.09 -9.15
CA ILE A 252 -1.04 -8.54 -10.50
C ILE A 252 -1.09 -9.66 -11.55
N ASP A 253 -0.37 -10.75 -11.30
CA ASP A 253 -0.38 -11.94 -12.15
C ASP A 253 -1.60 -12.82 -11.92
N LEU A 254 -2.46 -12.54 -10.92
CA LEU A 254 -3.67 -13.31 -10.74
C LEU A 254 -4.67 -12.98 -11.86
N PRO A 255 -5.34 -13.98 -12.47
CA PRO A 255 -6.31 -13.75 -13.54
C PRO A 255 -7.46 -12.80 -13.16
N GLU A 256 -7.74 -12.68 -11.85
CA GLU A 256 -8.79 -11.81 -11.33
C GLU A 256 -8.39 -10.33 -11.24
N PHE A 257 -7.10 -10.01 -11.36
CA PHE A 257 -6.65 -8.62 -11.28
C PHE A 257 -7.08 -7.80 -12.50
N PRO A 258 -7.59 -6.56 -12.33
CA PRO A 258 -8.02 -5.93 -11.08
C PRO A 258 -9.53 -6.09 -10.80
N PHE A 259 -10.32 -6.64 -11.74
CA PHE A 259 -11.79 -6.49 -11.78
C PHE A 259 -12.61 -7.66 -11.21
N ALA A 260 -11.97 -8.67 -10.63
CA ALA A 260 -12.67 -9.82 -10.07
C ALA A 260 -12.09 -10.27 -8.70
N LEU A 261 -11.45 -9.34 -7.98
CA LEU A 261 -10.80 -9.60 -6.69
C LEU A 261 -11.79 -9.60 -5.50
N GLU A 262 -13.08 -9.31 -5.71
CA GLU A 262 -14.10 -9.25 -4.65
C GLU A 262 -14.21 -10.51 -3.77
N PRO A 263 -14.13 -11.77 -4.30
CA PRO A 263 -14.13 -12.95 -3.45
C PRO A 263 -12.97 -13.02 -2.46
N ARG A 264 -11.88 -12.29 -2.73
CA ARG A 264 -10.63 -12.35 -1.98
C ARG A 264 -10.59 -11.33 -0.85
N ILE A 265 -11.50 -10.34 -0.83
CA ILE A 265 -11.48 -9.27 0.17
C ILE A 265 -11.45 -9.85 1.60
N VAL A 266 -10.45 -9.45 2.37
CA VAL A 266 -10.31 -9.84 3.78
C VAL A 266 -11.44 -9.24 4.60
N THR A 267 -11.82 -9.90 5.69
CA THR A 267 -12.80 -9.38 6.64
C THR A 267 -12.12 -8.50 7.69
N ARG A 268 -12.90 -7.74 8.47
CA ARG A 268 -12.35 -7.05 9.65
C ARG A 268 -11.70 -8.00 10.65
N TRP A 269 -12.17 -9.24 10.75
CA TRP A 269 -11.63 -10.25 11.68
C TRP A 269 -10.28 -10.77 11.20
N ASP A 270 -10.11 -10.94 9.88
CA ASP A 270 -8.82 -11.25 9.27
C ASP A 270 -7.81 -10.12 9.55
N VAL A 271 -8.26 -8.86 9.46
CA VAL A 271 -7.42 -7.69 9.75
C VAL A 271 -7.08 -7.58 11.23
N GLN A 272 -7.99 -7.88 12.16
CA GLN A 272 -7.66 -7.96 13.60
C GLN A 272 -6.60 -9.05 13.86
N ASN A 273 -6.76 -10.23 13.27
CA ASN A 273 -5.77 -11.31 13.38
C ASN A 273 -4.41 -10.89 12.79
N TYR A 274 -4.39 -10.20 11.65
CA TYR A 274 -3.18 -9.62 11.08
C TYR A 274 -2.54 -8.59 12.02
N ALA A 275 -3.30 -7.62 12.52
CA ALA A 275 -2.80 -6.55 13.38
C ALA A 275 -2.16 -7.10 14.67
N ARG A 276 -2.80 -8.10 15.28
CA ARG A 276 -2.24 -8.81 16.45
C ARG A 276 -0.90 -9.46 16.11
N LYS A 277 -0.85 -10.28 15.05
CA LYS A 277 0.39 -10.96 14.62
C LYS A 277 1.49 -9.96 14.24
N ALA A 278 1.14 -8.86 13.59
CA ALA A 278 2.06 -7.79 13.24
C ALA A 278 2.68 -7.17 14.50
N TYR A 279 1.85 -6.79 15.46
CA TYR A 279 2.29 -6.23 16.73
C TYR A 279 3.20 -7.19 17.51
N ASP A 280 2.82 -8.47 17.60
CA ASP A 280 3.58 -9.52 18.29
C ASP A 280 4.94 -9.79 17.59
N LEU A 281 5.00 -9.63 16.27
CA LEU A 281 6.25 -9.71 15.49
C LEU A 281 7.18 -8.50 15.73
N GLY A 282 6.70 -7.45 16.41
CA GLY A 282 7.45 -6.22 16.69
C GLY A 282 7.25 -5.12 15.64
N ILE A 283 6.25 -5.25 14.77
CA ILE A 283 5.86 -4.19 13.82
C ILE A 283 5.17 -3.08 14.60
N ARG A 284 5.52 -1.82 14.32
CA ARG A 284 4.96 -0.65 15.01
C ARG A 284 4.35 0.37 14.06
N TYR A 285 4.65 0.29 12.76
CA TYR A 285 3.84 0.92 11.72
C TYR A 285 2.98 -0.17 11.06
N ILE A 286 1.66 -0.16 11.33
CA ILE A 286 0.73 -1.17 10.84
C ILE A 286 -0.39 -0.47 10.08
N GLY A 287 -0.47 -0.69 8.77
CA GLY A 287 -1.50 -0.11 7.90
C GLY A 287 -1.96 -1.11 6.84
N GLY A 288 -2.41 -0.61 5.70
CA GLY A 288 -2.78 -1.46 4.57
C GLY A 288 -2.64 -0.78 3.22
N CYS A 289 -2.68 -1.57 2.15
CA CYS A 289 -2.54 -1.09 0.78
C CYS A 289 -3.81 -1.42 -0.03
N CYS A 290 -3.70 -1.86 -1.29
CA CYS A 290 -4.84 -2.09 -2.17
C CYS A 290 -5.91 -2.99 -1.53
N GLY A 291 -7.16 -2.52 -1.58
CA GLY A 291 -8.33 -3.17 -0.98
C GLY A 291 -8.61 -2.77 0.48
N PHE A 292 -7.67 -2.13 1.19
CA PHE A 292 -7.96 -1.62 2.52
C PHE A 292 -8.96 -0.47 2.44
N GLU A 293 -10.08 -0.62 3.16
CA GLU A 293 -11.16 0.35 3.27
C GLU A 293 -11.13 0.92 4.71
N PRO A 294 -11.85 2.02 5.00
CA PRO A 294 -11.83 2.62 6.34
C PRO A 294 -12.14 1.63 7.48
N TYR A 295 -13.04 0.67 7.25
CA TYR A 295 -13.37 -0.33 8.28
C TYR A 295 -12.25 -1.36 8.53
N HIS A 296 -11.33 -1.55 7.58
CA HIS A 296 -10.13 -2.37 7.77
C HIS A 296 -9.14 -1.64 8.67
N ILE A 297 -8.91 -0.34 8.44
CA ILE A 297 -8.05 0.48 9.32
C ILE A 297 -8.61 0.54 10.74
N ARG A 298 -9.93 0.71 10.87
CA ARG A 298 -10.61 0.62 12.18
C ARG A 298 -10.34 -0.72 12.86
N ALA A 299 -10.30 -1.83 12.11
CA ALA A 299 -10.04 -3.15 12.67
C ALA A 299 -8.63 -3.25 13.27
N ILE A 300 -7.61 -2.67 12.63
CA ILE A 300 -6.25 -2.58 13.18
C ILE A 300 -6.29 -1.77 14.49
N ALA A 301 -6.89 -0.59 14.44
CA ALA A 301 -6.98 0.31 15.58
C ALA A 301 -7.76 -0.29 16.77
N GLU A 302 -8.83 -1.04 16.52
CA GLU A 302 -9.63 -1.72 17.54
C GLU A 302 -8.93 -2.93 18.16
N GLU A 303 -8.20 -3.72 17.36
CA GLU A 303 -7.43 -4.86 17.90
C GLU A 303 -6.33 -4.38 18.85
N LEU A 304 -5.70 -3.25 18.50
CA LEU A 304 -4.58 -2.68 19.24
C LEU A 304 -4.99 -1.57 20.21
N ALA A 305 -6.29 -1.35 20.40
CA ALA A 305 -6.80 -0.38 21.37
C ALA A 305 -6.35 -0.68 22.81
N PRO A 306 -6.25 -1.94 23.29
CA PRO A 306 -5.71 -2.23 24.61
C PRO A 306 -4.26 -1.76 24.80
N GLU A 307 -3.42 -1.90 23.77
CA GLU A 307 -2.02 -1.46 23.79
C GLU A 307 -1.87 0.06 23.62
N ARG A 308 -2.77 0.69 22.86
CA ARG A 308 -2.76 2.15 22.59
C ARG A 308 -3.45 2.96 23.68
N GLY A 309 -4.35 2.35 24.44
CA GLY A 309 -5.13 3.00 25.50
C GLY A 309 -6.39 3.74 25.02
N PHE A 310 -6.75 3.67 23.73
CA PHE A 310 -7.93 4.34 23.19
C PHE A 310 -8.48 3.64 21.94
N LEU A 311 -9.76 3.90 21.64
CA LEU A 311 -10.44 3.48 20.42
C LEU A 311 -10.48 4.64 19.41
N PRO A 312 -10.52 4.36 18.09
CA PRO A 312 -10.71 5.39 17.09
C PRO A 312 -12.15 5.94 17.08
N GLU A 313 -12.35 7.14 16.56
CA GLU A 313 -13.68 7.79 16.48
C GLU A 313 -14.69 6.96 15.66
N ALA A 314 -14.24 6.21 14.65
CA ALA A 314 -15.10 5.31 13.89
C ALA A 314 -15.71 4.17 14.73
N SER A 315 -15.15 3.86 15.91
CA SER A 315 -15.69 2.85 16.81
C SER A 315 -16.96 3.29 17.53
N GLU A 316 -17.31 4.58 17.54
CA GLU A 316 -18.62 5.06 18.03
C GLU A 316 -19.80 4.42 17.29
N LYS A 317 -19.58 4.04 16.01
CA LYS A 317 -20.56 3.38 15.15
C LYS A 317 -20.26 1.88 15.00
N HIS A 318 -19.51 1.31 15.93
CA HIS A 318 -19.16 -0.11 15.93
C HIS A 318 -19.26 -0.69 17.34
N GLY A 319 -19.31 -2.02 17.41
CA GLY A 319 -19.28 -2.75 18.66
C GLY A 319 -18.28 -3.89 18.56
N SER A 320 -17.44 -4.02 19.58
CA SER A 320 -16.42 -5.08 19.69
C SER A 320 -17.01 -6.44 19.34
N TRP A 321 -16.37 -7.16 18.41
CA TRP A 321 -16.74 -8.53 17.99
C TRP A 321 -18.23 -8.75 17.69
N GLY A 322 -18.88 -7.76 17.09
CA GLY A 322 -20.29 -7.83 16.71
C GLY A 322 -21.27 -7.63 17.86
N SER A 323 -20.82 -7.11 19.01
CA SER A 323 -21.64 -6.87 20.21
C SER A 323 -22.95 -6.13 19.94
N SER A 324 -22.98 -5.17 19.01
CA SER A 324 -24.21 -4.45 18.63
C SER A 324 -25.31 -5.38 18.08
N LEU A 325 -24.97 -6.56 17.58
CA LEU A 325 -25.94 -7.58 17.15
C LEU A 325 -26.74 -8.16 18.32
N GLY A 326 -26.31 -7.95 19.56
CA GLY A 326 -27.00 -8.40 20.78
C GLY A 326 -28.42 -7.83 20.93
N MET A 327 -28.74 -6.72 20.24
CA MET A 327 -30.08 -6.10 20.26
C MET A 327 -30.99 -6.59 19.14
N HIS A 328 -30.51 -7.46 18.25
CA HIS A 328 -31.28 -7.91 17.10
C HIS A 328 -32.47 -8.80 17.52
N THR A 329 -33.61 -8.76 16.84
CA THR A 329 -34.83 -9.52 17.20
C THR A 329 -34.68 -11.04 17.07
N LYS A 330 -33.93 -11.51 16.08
CA LYS A 330 -33.67 -12.94 15.80
C LYS A 330 -32.60 -13.54 16.76
N PRO A 331 -32.91 -14.62 17.51
CA PRO A 331 -31.97 -15.24 18.45
C PRO A 331 -30.65 -15.70 17.83
N TRP A 332 -30.69 -16.33 16.65
CA TRP A 332 -29.48 -16.80 15.96
C TRP A 332 -28.59 -15.67 15.42
N VAL A 333 -29.10 -14.44 15.31
CA VAL A 333 -28.29 -13.27 14.98
C VAL A 333 -27.58 -12.75 16.24
N ARG A 334 -28.29 -12.67 17.37
CA ARG A 334 -27.68 -12.30 18.67
C ARG A 334 -26.58 -13.27 19.09
N ALA A 335 -26.76 -14.57 18.83
CA ALA A 335 -25.76 -15.60 19.15
C ALA A 335 -24.40 -15.39 18.45
N ARG A 336 -24.34 -14.53 17.43
CA ARG A 336 -23.12 -14.15 16.71
C ARG A 336 -22.35 -13.01 17.39
N ALA A 337 -22.92 -12.33 18.38
CA ALA A 337 -22.36 -11.15 19.05
C ALA A 337 -21.21 -11.52 20.02
N ARG A 338 -20.23 -12.29 19.54
CA ARG A 338 -19.14 -12.83 20.35
C ARG A 338 -17.91 -13.11 19.49
N LYS A 339 -16.72 -12.89 20.06
CA LYS A 339 -15.42 -13.12 19.40
C LYS A 339 -15.30 -14.52 18.83
N GLU A 340 -15.60 -15.52 19.66
CA GLU A 340 -15.49 -16.94 19.30
C GLU A 340 -16.30 -17.31 18.06
N TYR A 341 -17.45 -16.66 17.80
CA TYR A 341 -18.22 -16.93 16.58
C TYR A 341 -17.48 -16.45 15.33
N TRP A 342 -17.10 -15.17 15.31
CA TRP A 342 -16.51 -14.55 14.12
C TRP A 342 -15.08 -14.98 13.86
N GLN A 343 -14.31 -15.28 14.91
CA GLN A 343 -12.93 -15.76 14.78
C GLN A 343 -12.86 -17.17 14.20
N ASN A 344 -13.90 -17.99 14.38
CA ASN A 344 -13.91 -19.40 13.95
C ASN A 344 -14.84 -19.66 12.75
N LEU A 345 -15.74 -18.73 12.42
CA LEU A 345 -16.56 -18.84 11.22
C LEU A 345 -15.65 -18.84 9.99
N LYS A 346 -15.81 -19.84 9.12
CA LYS A 346 -15.23 -19.86 7.78
C LYS A 346 -16.30 -19.33 6.81
N PRO A 347 -16.24 -18.06 6.38
CA PRO A 347 -17.27 -17.50 5.51
C PRO A 347 -17.31 -18.25 4.18
N ALA A 348 -18.50 -18.55 3.68
CA ALA A 348 -18.65 -19.19 2.37
C ALA A 348 -18.35 -18.19 1.25
N SER A 349 -17.77 -18.65 0.13
CA SER A 349 -17.50 -17.79 -1.04
C SER A 349 -18.77 -17.32 -1.77
N GLY A 350 -19.88 -18.06 -1.61
CA GLY A 350 -21.13 -17.85 -2.37
C GLY A 350 -21.02 -18.18 -3.86
N ARG A 351 -19.91 -18.79 -4.30
CA ARG A 351 -19.63 -19.10 -5.72
C ARG A 351 -19.36 -20.61 -5.90
N PRO A 352 -20.41 -21.46 -5.98
CA PRO A 352 -20.26 -22.92 -5.94
C PRO A 352 -19.59 -23.52 -7.19
N TYR A 353 -19.53 -22.77 -8.29
CA TYR A 353 -18.91 -23.20 -9.55
C TYR A 353 -17.53 -22.58 -9.79
N CYS A 354 -17.04 -21.76 -8.86
CA CYS A 354 -15.71 -21.14 -8.96
C CYS A 354 -14.69 -21.91 -8.12
N PRO A 355 -13.43 -22.01 -8.57
CA PRO A 355 -12.36 -22.57 -7.75
C PRO A 355 -12.05 -21.65 -6.57
N SER A 356 -11.36 -22.18 -5.56
CA SER A 356 -10.87 -21.40 -4.42
C SER A 356 -9.55 -20.67 -4.70
N MET A 357 -8.83 -21.08 -5.75
CA MET A 357 -7.54 -20.55 -6.18
C MET A 357 -7.47 -20.53 -7.70
N SER A 358 -6.62 -19.67 -8.23
CA SER A 358 -6.32 -19.52 -9.65
C SER A 358 -4.83 -19.71 -9.89
N LYS A 359 -4.45 -20.13 -11.10
CA LYS A 359 -3.03 -20.17 -11.48
C LYS A 359 -2.64 -18.77 -11.95
N PRO A 360 -1.57 -18.15 -11.42
CA PRO A 360 -1.08 -16.88 -11.95
C PRO A 360 -0.71 -17.00 -13.43
N ASP A 361 -1.03 -15.95 -14.19
CA ASP A 361 -0.42 -15.69 -15.49
C ASP A 361 1.09 -15.42 -15.27
N GLY A 362 1.96 -15.76 -16.23
CA GLY A 362 3.39 -15.59 -16.01
C GLY A 362 4.21 -15.71 -17.28
N TRP A 363 4.72 -14.58 -17.76
CA TRP A 363 5.61 -14.51 -18.93
C TRP A 363 7.11 -14.55 -18.57
N GLY A 364 7.45 -14.53 -17.28
CA GLY A 364 8.85 -14.50 -16.82
C GLY A 364 9.58 -13.20 -17.17
N VAL A 365 8.85 -12.09 -17.32
CA VAL A 365 9.36 -10.80 -17.79
C VAL A 365 9.54 -9.85 -16.60
N THR A 366 10.70 -9.17 -16.50
CA THR A 366 11.04 -8.35 -15.32
C THR A 366 11.53 -6.94 -15.65
N LYS A 367 12.69 -6.78 -16.31
CA LYS A 367 13.26 -5.47 -16.69
C LYS A 367 13.85 -5.55 -18.11
N GLY A 368 13.73 -4.47 -18.88
CA GLY A 368 14.33 -4.33 -20.22
C GLY A 368 13.61 -5.08 -21.34
N ALA A 369 12.52 -5.78 -21.05
CA ALA A 369 11.72 -6.45 -22.06
C ALA A 369 10.83 -5.46 -22.83
N ARG A 370 10.63 -5.73 -24.12
CA ARG A 370 9.88 -4.85 -25.03
C ARG A 370 8.45 -4.62 -24.55
N GLU A 371 7.85 -5.61 -23.93
CA GLU A 371 6.49 -5.59 -23.38
C GLU A 371 6.35 -4.64 -22.19
N LEU A 372 7.45 -4.38 -21.46
CA LEU A 372 7.48 -3.50 -20.31
C LEU A 372 7.88 -2.05 -20.66
N MET A 373 8.40 -1.82 -21.88
CA MET A 373 8.81 -0.47 -22.30
C MET A 373 7.60 0.44 -22.45
N GLN A 374 7.73 1.65 -21.90
CA GLN A 374 6.68 2.66 -21.98
C GLN A 374 6.43 3.13 -23.41
N GLN A 375 5.16 3.43 -23.69
CA GLN A 375 4.71 4.08 -24.92
C GLN A 375 3.68 5.15 -24.53
N LYS A 376 3.62 6.25 -25.29
CA LYS A 376 2.63 7.32 -25.08
C LYS A 376 1.23 6.91 -25.56
N GLU A 377 1.17 6.27 -26.71
CA GLU A 377 -0.08 5.80 -27.31
C GLU A 377 -0.61 4.54 -26.59
N ALA A 378 -1.93 4.37 -26.61
CA ALA A 378 -2.55 3.13 -26.16
C ALA A 378 -1.96 1.92 -26.91
N THR A 379 -1.88 0.78 -26.24
CA THR A 379 -1.44 -0.48 -26.86
C THR A 379 -2.29 -0.76 -28.10
N SER A 380 -1.65 -0.86 -29.27
CA SER A 380 -2.38 -1.05 -30.53
C SER A 380 -3.10 -2.39 -30.57
N GLU A 381 -4.15 -2.53 -31.37
CA GLU A 381 -4.85 -3.81 -31.55
C GLU A 381 -3.90 -4.94 -31.95
N GLN A 382 -2.88 -4.64 -32.76
CA GLN A 382 -1.84 -5.62 -33.13
C GLN A 382 -1.02 -6.08 -31.91
N GLN A 383 -0.54 -5.13 -31.10
CA GLN A 383 0.21 -5.45 -29.88
C GLN A 383 -0.66 -6.23 -28.88
N LEU A 384 -1.93 -5.87 -28.74
CA LEU A 384 -2.89 -6.61 -27.92
C LEU A 384 -3.09 -8.04 -28.44
N ASN A 385 -3.23 -8.21 -29.76
CA ASN A 385 -3.35 -9.53 -30.37
C ASN A 385 -2.11 -10.40 -30.11
N GLU A 386 -0.90 -9.83 -30.18
CA GLU A 386 0.34 -10.53 -29.83
C GLU A 386 0.35 -10.98 -28.37
N LEU A 387 -0.07 -10.12 -27.43
CA LEU A 387 -0.19 -10.45 -26.01
C LEU A 387 -1.26 -11.54 -25.76
N PHE A 388 -2.43 -11.45 -26.41
CA PHE A 388 -3.49 -12.46 -26.30
C PHE A 388 -3.07 -13.83 -26.84
N GLN A 389 -2.23 -13.88 -27.88
CA GLN A 389 -1.71 -15.15 -28.40
C GLN A 389 -0.70 -15.77 -27.44
N LYS A 390 0.12 -14.95 -26.77
CA LYS A 390 1.01 -15.44 -25.73
C LYS A 390 0.19 -16.15 -24.65
N GLN A 391 -0.89 -15.53 -24.13
CA GLN A 391 -1.73 -16.05 -23.02
C GLN A 391 -2.42 -17.40 -23.25
N LYS A 392 -2.42 -17.91 -24.48
CA LYS A 392 -3.00 -19.23 -24.81
C LYS A 392 -2.04 -20.40 -24.54
N PHE A 393 -0.80 -20.14 -24.14
CA PHE A 393 0.24 -21.11 -23.79
C PHE A 393 0.80 -20.79 -22.40
#